data_AF-A0A356KLY0-F1
#
_entry.id   AF-A0A356KLY0-F1
#
_cell.length_a   1.000
_cell.length_b   1.000
_cell.length_c   1.000
_cell.angle_alpha   90.00
_cell.angle_beta   90.00
_cell.angle_gamma   90.00
#
_symmetry.space_group_name_H-M   'P 1'
#
loop_
_entity.id
_entity.type
_entity.pdbx_description
1 polymer ?
#
loop_
_entity_poly.entity_id
_entity_poly.type
_entity_poly.pdbx_seq_one_letter_code
_entity_poly.pdbx_strand_id
1 'polypeptide(L)'
;ALEGFSGKRAEAEGSQPLAELKLVPRMALTLWVEARDGDPRGKKAGSSPSLQLRVVSPEQLLNELLRRLYEERQQLERMARDEDDLARELASQGEEALRRGPATQRDVAKVVARAAEHVERVVVEMISNQILDQTNWNRLREQVVAALEGVGSEELTRALQAAEAAQVAQASEPEALPQLSQDAADAARAVALRLREIVERMGRIEELAEVVAQLKRIIRKQRELLDKTRKERGQ
;
A
#
# COMPACT_ATOMS: atom_id res chain seq x y z
N ALA A 1 -9.76 -27.85 28.71
CA ALA A 1 -10.65 -26.91 29.41
C ALA A 1 -9.85 -25.64 29.70
N LEU A 2 -10.15 -24.55 29.01
CA LEU A 2 -9.62 -23.22 29.32
C LEU A 2 -10.80 -22.38 29.80
N GLU A 3 -11.11 -22.51 31.09
CA GLU A 3 -12.07 -21.65 31.77
C GLU A 3 -11.37 -20.33 32.13
N GLY A 4 -11.97 -19.20 31.75
CA GLY A 4 -11.48 -17.88 32.17
C GLY A 4 -11.68 -16.72 31.19
N PHE A 5 -12.14 -16.94 29.96
CA PHE A 5 -12.50 -15.84 29.06
C PHE A 5 -13.98 -15.47 29.20
N SER A 6 -14.26 -14.37 29.92
CA SER A 6 -15.52 -13.65 29.83
C SER A 6 -15.59 -12.88 28.49
N GLY A 7 -15.65 -13.64 27.39
CA GLY A 7 -15.82 -13.11 26.04
C GLY A 7 -17.22 -13.44 25.55
N LYS A 8 -17.91 -12.46 24.95
CA LYS A 8 -19.12 -12.77 24.18
C LYS A 8 -18.71 -13.58 22.96
N ARG A 9 -19.16 -14.84 22.89
CA ARG A 9 -18.98 -15.71 21.72
C ARG A 9 -20.18 -15.54 20.80
N ALA A 10 -19.91 -15.35 19.51
CA ALA A 10 -20.91 -15.44 18.45
C ALA A 10 -20.44 -16.49 17.44
N GLU A 11 -21.36 -17.33 16.98
CA GLU A 11 -21.13 -18.34 15.95
C GLU A 11 -21.92 -17.95 14.72
N ALA A 12 -21.31 -18.11 13.54
CA ALA A 12 -21.93 -17.72 12.27
C ALA A 12 -21.54 -18.71 11.16
N GLU A 13 -22.51 -19.14 10.36
CA GLU A 13 -22.31 -19.98 9.17
C GLU A 13 -22.20 -19.12 7.89
N GLY A 14 -22.10 -17.79 8.02
CA GLY A 14 -22.07 -16.81 6.92
C GLY A 14 -21.56 -15.42 7.37
N SER A 15 -21.96 -14.36 6.65
CA SER A 15 -21.59 -12.97 7.01
C SER A 15 -22.27 -12.55 8.33
N GLN A 16 -21.48 -12.35 9.39
CA GLN A 16 -22.00 -11.91 10.69
C GLN A 16 -21.84 -10.39 10.87
N PRO A 17 -22.93 -9.64 11.14
CA PRO A 17 -22.82 -8.24 11.49
C PRO A 17 -22.15 -8.07 12.87
N LEU A 18 -20.94 -7.52 12.88
CA LEU A 18 -20.15 -7.28 14.11
C LEU A 18 -20.79 -6.26 15.06
N ALA A 19 -21.80 -5.51 14.62
CA ALA A 19 -22.50 -4.51 15.44
C ALA A 19 -23.12 -5.12 16.71
N GLU A 20 -23.57 -6.37 16.64
CA GLU A 20 -24.21 -7.08 17.75
C GLU A 20 -23.24 -7.38 18.90
N LEU A 21 -21.95 -7.47 18.60
CA LEU A 21 -20.89 -7.71 19.58
C LEU A 21 -20.62 -6.50 20.47
N LYS A 22 -21.20 -5.32 20.15
CA LYS A 22 -21.03 -4.06 20.89
C LYS A 22 -19.54 -3.74 21.13
N LEU A 23 -18.74 -3.91 20.08
CA LEU A 23 -17.31 -3.67 20.11
C LEU A 23 -17.02 -2.19 20.37
N VAL A 24 -16.16 -1.91 21.35
CA VAL A 24 -15.67 -0.56 21.63
C VAL A 24 -14.15 -0.50 21.45
N PRO A 25 -13.58 0.68 21.14
CA PRO A 25 -12.13 0.82 21.02
C PRO A 25 -11.39 0.27 22.25
N ARG A 26 -10.20 -0.31 22.02
CA ARG A 26 -9.36 -1.06 22.99
C ARG A 26 -9.78 -2.49 23.28
N MET A 27 -10.92 -2.95 22.77
CA MET A 27 -11.26 -4.38 22.82
C MET A 27 -10.38 -5.20 21.87
N ALA A 28 -10.17 -6.47 22.21
CA ALA A 28 -9.58 -7.47 21.33
C ALA A 28 -10.68 -8.43 20.86
N LEU A 29 -10.64 -8.81 19.59
CA LEU A 29 -11.54 -9.75 18.96
C LEU A 29 -10.69 -10.91 18.43
N THR A 30 -10.98 -12.12 18.89
CA THR A 30 -10.35 -13.34 18.35
C THR A 30 -11.33 -14.02 17.42
N LEU A 31 -10.91 -14.22 16.18
CA LEU A 31 -11.67 -14.90 15.14
C LEU A 31 -11.02 -16.26 14.85
N TRP A 32 -11.82 -17.30 14.71
CA TRP A 32 -11.39 -18.58 14.16
C TRP A 32 -12.55 -19.18 13.40
N VAL A 33 -12.24 -20.03 12.43
CA VAL A 33 -13.22 -20.69 11.59
C VAL A 33 -13.11 -22.18 11.79
N GLU A 34 -14.23 -22.84 12.01
CA GLU A 34 -14.34 -24.29 11.97
C GLU A 34 -15.11 -24.67 10.71
N ALA A 35 -14.53 -25.52 9.87
CA ALA A 35 -15.17 -26.08 8.70
C ALA A 35 -15.44 -27.56 8.93
N ARG A 36 -16.66 -28.01 8.61
CA ARG A 36 -17.05 -29.43 8.70
C ARG A 36 -17.31 -29.94 7.29
N ASP A 37 -16.61 -31.01 6.90
CA ASP A 37 -16.87 -31.69 5.64
C ASP A 37 -17.88 -32.84 5.83
N GLY A 38 -18.77 -32.99 4.86
CA GLY A 38 -19.76 -34.05 4.76
C GLY A 38 -19.22 -35.32 4.10
N ASP A 39 -17.98 -35.72 4.43
CA ASP A 39 -17.35 -36.92 3.88
C ASP A 39 -18.15 -38.18 4.31
N PRO A 40 -18.65 -39.00 3.36
CA PRO A 40 -19.40 -40.23 3.67
C PRO A 40 -18.58 -41.29 4.42
N ARG A 41 -17.25 -41.13 4.51
CA ARG A 41 -16.35 -42.00 5.29
C ARG A 41 -16.18 -41.57 6.75
N GLY A 42 -16.79 -40.45 7.15
CA GLY A 42 -16.77 -39.94 8.52
C GLY A 42 -16.58 -38.43 8.56
N LYS A 43 -17.31 -37.74 9.45
CA LYS A 43 -17.25 -36.28 9.60
C LYS A 43 -15.84 -35.84 9.99
N LYS A 44 -15.20 -35.05 9.12
CA LYS A 44 -13.92 -34.39 9.42
C LYS A 44 -14.19 -32.91 9.70
N ALA A 45 -13.65 -32.42 10.81
CA ALA A 45 -13.65 -31.00 11.13
C ALA A 45 -12.22 -30.46 11.02
N GLY A 46 -12.05 -29.40 10.23
CA GLY A 46 -10.83 -28.60 10.20
C GLY A 46 -11.06 -27.30 10.94
N SER A 47 -10.04 -26.79 11.63
CA SER A 47 -10.06 -25.46 12.25
C SER A 47 -8.97 -24.59 11.66
N SER A 48 -9.26 -23.30 11.51
CA SER A 48 -8.26 -22.31 11.16
C SER A 48 -7.42 -21.92 12.38
N PRO A 49 -6.21 -21.38 12.19
CA PRO A 49 -5.54 -20.61 13.22
C PRO A 49 -6.44 -19.47 13.71
N SER A 50 -6.26 -19.06 14.97
CA SER A 50 -6.95 -17.91 15.55
C SER A 50 -6.32 -16.60 15.06
N LEU A 51 -7.13 -15.69 14.55
CA LEU A 51 -6.76 -14.33 14.19
C LEU A 51 -7.14 -13.39 15.34
N GLN A 52 -6.19 -12.62 15.86
CA GLN A 52 -6.44 -11.61 16.88
C GLN A 52 -6.49 -10.22 16.24
N LEU A 53 -7.60 -9.52 16.45
CA LEU A 53 -7.85 -8.17 15.97
C LEU A 53 -8.02 -7.21 17.14
N ARG A 54 -7.57 -5.97 16.98
CA ARG A 54 -7.80 -4.90 17.96
C ARG A 54 -8.82 -3.92 17.40
N VAL A 55 -9.85 -3.65 18.19
CA VAL A 55 -10.85 -2.63 17.88
C VAL A 55 -10.24 -1.26 18.18
N VAL A 56 -10.16 -0.41 17.17
CA VAL A 56 -9.60 0.95 17.25
C VAL A 56 -10.64 1.98 16.84
N SER A 57 -10.41 3.26 17.16
CA SER A 57 -11.26 4.31 16.62
C SER A 57 -11.00 4.51 15.12
N PRO A 58 -11.97 5.02 14.34
CA PRO A 58 -11.76 5.32 12.93
C PRO A 58 -10.59 6.29 12.68
N GLU A 59 -10.35 7.22 13.60
CA GLU A 59 -9.25 8.18 13.49
C GLU A 59 -7.88 7.53 13.74
N GLN A 60 -7.81 6.59 14.69
CA GLN A 60 -6.60 5.83 14.92
C GLN A 60 -6.27 4.93 13.73
N LEU A 61 -7.27 4.27 13.15
CA LEU A 61 -7.08 3.46 11.96
C LEU A 61 -6.64 4.32 10.77
N LEU A 62 -7.32 5.44 10.52
CA LEU A 62 -6.94 6.33 9.42
C LEU A 62 -5.51 6.84 9.55
N ASN A 63 -5.09 7.31 10.73
CA ASN A 63 -3.72 7.78 10.95
C ASN A 63 -2.67 6.67 10.71
N GLU A 64 -2.97 5.45 11.13
CA GLU A 64 -2.10 4.30 10.91
C GLU A 64 -2.00 3.94 9.42
N LEU A 65 -3.12 3.97 8.69
CA LEU A 65 -3.13 3.72 7.24
C LEU A 65 -2.40 4.82 6.46
N LEU A 66 -2.58 6.09 6.83
CA LEU A 66 -1.84 7.22 6.24
C LEU A 66 -0.34 7.12 6.53
N ARG A 67 0.05 6.71 7.74
CA ARG A 67 1.46 6.46 8.08
C ARG A 67 2.09 5.41 7.16
N ARG A 68 1.38 4.30 6.89
CA ARG A 68 1.85 3.26 5.97
C ARG A 68 2.00 3.79 4.54
N LEU A 69 1.02 4.57 4.04
CA LEU A 69 1.13 5.19 2.71
C LEU A 69 2.33 6.13 2.62
N TYR A 70 2.55 6.93 3.67
CA TYR A 70 3.70 7.82 3.76
C TYR A 70 5.04 7.06 3.73
N GLU A 71 5.12 5.91 4.39
CA GLU A 71 6.31 5.05 4.37
C GLU A 71 6.61 4.50 2.98
N GLU A 72 5.59 4.02 2.27
CA GLU A 72 5.72 3.58 0.88
C GLU A 72 6.12 4.74 -0.04
N ARG A 73 5.52 5.93 0.16
CA ARG A 73 5.89 7.13 -0.60
C ARG A 73 7.35 7.51 -0.41
N GLN A 74 7.85 7.53 0.83
CA GLN A 74 9.26 7.80 1.11
C GLN A 74 10.19 6.77 0.46
N GLN A 75 9.77 5.50 0.42
CA GLN A 75 10.55 4.47 -0.26
C GLN A 75 10.61 4.71 -1.76
N LEU A 76 9.49 5.04 -2.41
CA LEU A 76 9.44 5.37 -3.83
C LEU A 76 10.23 6.65 -4.16
N GLU A 77 10.20 7.66 -3.28
CA GLU A 77 11.02 8.87 -3.43
C GLU A 77 12.52 8.56 -3.46
N ARG A 78 12.98 7.64 -2.61
CA ARG A 78 14.38 7.18 -2.62
C ARG A 78 14.71 6.49 -3.95
N MET A 79 13.86 5.57 -4.40
CA MET A 79 14.06 4.87 -5.67
C MET A 79 14.10 5.82 -6.87
N ALA A 80 13.25 6.84 -6.90
CA ALA A 80 13.25 7.83 -7.96
C ALA A 80 14.57 8.64 -8.01
N ARG A 81 15.21 8.89 -6.86
CA ARG A 81 16.53 9.54 -6.81
C ARG A 81 17.63 8.59 -7.26
N ASP A 82 17.60 7.35 -6.79
CA ASP A 82 18.57 6.31 -7.16
C ASP A 82 18.55 6.04 -8.68
N GLU A 83 17.37 6.05 -9.30
CA GLU A 83 17.20 5.94 -10.76
C GLU A 83 17.72 7.16 -11.51
N ASP A 84 17.51 8.37 -11.01
CA ASP A 84 18.08 9.60 -11.59
C ASP A 84 19.62 9.58 -11.54
N ASP A 85 20.20 9.13 -10.42
CA ASP A 85 21.64 9.03 -10.25
C ASP A 85 22.22 7.95 -11.17
N LEU A 86 21.57 6.77 -11.25
CA LEU A 86 21.92 5.73 -12.21
C LEU A 86 21.86 6.26 -13.65
N ALA A 87 20.81 6.99 -14.01
CA ALA A 87 20.66 7.58 -15.35
C ALA A 87 21.82 8.54 -15.69
N ARG A 88 22.27 9.36 -14.73
CA ARG A 88 23.42 10.26 -14.95
C ARG A 88 24.72 9.48 -15.13
N GLU A 89 24.94 8.45 -14.33
CA GLU A 89 26.15 7.63 -14.44
C GLU A 89 26.18 6.84 -15.75
N LEU A 90 25.05 6.26 -16.17
CA LEU A 90 24.90 5.59 -17.47
C LEU A 90 25.13 6.57 -18.63
N ALA A 91 24.60 7.79 -18.57
CA ALA A 91 24.86 8.80 -19.61
C ALA A 91 26.35 9.15 -19.72
N SER A 92 27.10 9.07 -18.61
CA SER A 92 28.55 9.27 -18.58
C SER A 92 29.38 8.03 -18.92
N GLN A 93 28.73 6.91 -19.28
CA GLN A 93 29.35 5.60 -19.53
C GLN A 93 30.16 5.09 -18.32
N GLY A 94 29.69 5.37 -17.10
CA GLY A 94 30.36 4.93 -15.89
C GLY A 94 30.45 3.41 -15.83
N GLU A 95 31.67 2.86 -15.75
CA GLU A 95 31.91 1.42 -15.81
C GLU A 95 31.12 0.65 -14.75
N GLU A 96 31.10 1.18 -13.52
CA GLU A 96 30.37 0.58 -12.40
C GLU A 96 28.84 0.64 -12.62
N ALA A 97 28.33 1.73 -13.20
CA ALA A 97 26.91 1.91 -13.49
C ALA A 97 26.43 0.92 -14.55
N LEU A 98 27.21 0.74 -15.62
CA LEU A 98 26.96 -0.25 -16.66
C LEU A 98 26.92 -1.68 -16.09
N ARG A 99 27.86 -1.99 -15.17
CA ARG A 99 27.91 -3.30 -14.51
C ARG A 99 26.72 -3.54 -13.59
N ARG A 100 26.33 -2.56 -12.77
CA ARG A 100 25.28 -2.71 -11.75
C ARG A 100 23.87 -2.45 -12.27
N GLY A 101 23.73 -1.75 -13.40
CA GLY A 101 22.46 -1.30 -13.96
C GLY A 101 21.36 -2.37 -13.98
N PRO A 102 21.59 -3.56 -14.59
CA PRO A 102 20.58 -4.61 -14.62
C PRO A 102 20.17 -5.13 -13.23
N ALA A 103 21.10 -5.19 -12.27
CA ALA A 103 20.77 -5.60 -10.91
C ALA A 103 19.91 -4.53 -10.22
N THR A 104 20.29 -3.25 -10.36
CA THR A 104 19.52 -2.11 -9.83
C THR A 104 18.10 -2.10 -10.39
N GLN A 105 17.92 -2.25 -11.71
CA GLN A 105 16.58 -2.27 -12.33
C GLN A 105 15.69 -3.39 -11.80
N ARG A 106 16.25 -4.60 -11.59
CA ARG A 106 15.50 -5.72 -11.00
C ARG A 106 15.09 -5.44 -9.54
N ASP A 107 15.94 -4.77 -8.78
CA ASP A 107 15.64 -4.46 -7.39
C ASP A 107 14.59 -3.35 -7.28
N VAL A 108 14.66 -2.32 -8.14
CA VAL A 108 13.60 -1.31 -8.26
C VAL A 108 12.28 -1.97 -8.66
N ALA A 109 12.29 -2.89 -9.62
CA ALA A 109 11.07 -3.61 -10.01
C ALA A 109 10.42 -4.40 -8.86
N LYS A 110 11.23 -5.09 -8.03
CA LYS A 110 10.71 -5.78 -6.84
C LYS A 110 10.11 -4.79 -5.83
N VAL A 111 10.75 -3.65 -5.63
CA VAL A 111 10.28 -2.62 -4.69
C VAL A 111 8.98 -2.01 -5.17
N VAL A 112 8.88 -1.65 -6.46
CA VAL A 112 7.65 -1.09 -7.06
C VAL A 112 6.50 -2.08 -6.97
N ALA A 113 6.73 -3.37 -7.27
CA ALA A 113 5.71 -4.41 -7.16
C ALA A 113 5.21 -4.58 -5.72
N ARG A 114 6.12 -4.57 -4.73
CA ARG A 114 5.74 -4.63 -3.31
C ARG A 114 4.98 -3.39 -2.86
N ALA A 115 5.40 -2.20 -3.29
CA ALA A 115 4.70 -0.96 -2.98
C ALA A 115 3.26 -0.98 -3.54
N ALA A 116 3.05 -1.48 -4.76
CA ALA A 116 1.72 -1.65 -5.33
C ALA A 116 0.84 -2.57 -4.47
N GLU A 117 1.35 -3.73 -4.06
CA GLU A 117 0.64 -4.66 -3.17
C GLU A 117 0.31 -4.01 -1.81
N HIS A 118 1.28 -3.29 -1.23
CA HIS A 118 1.12 -2.64 0.06
C HIS A 118 0.06 -1.54 0.02
N VAL A 119 0.08 -0.70 -1.01
CA VAL A 119 -0.94 0.35 -1.21
C VAL A 119 -2.32 -0.27 -1.46
N GLU A 120 -2.44 -1.33 -2.27
CA GLU A 120 -3.74 -1.99 -2.47
C GLU A 120 -4.27 -2.59 -1.17
N ARG A 121 -3.42 -3.21 -0.34
CA ARG A 121 -3.83 -3.69 0.99
C ARG A 121 -4.37 -2.56 1.86
N VAL A 122 -3.71 -1.40 1.85
CA VAL A 122 -4.21 -0.21 2.57
C VAL A 122 -5.59 0.21 2.04
N VAL A 123 -5.80 0.22 0.72
CA VAL A 123 -7.11 0.54 0.13
C VAL A 123 -8.17 -0.48 0.55
N VAL A 124 -7.88 -1.77 0.51
CA VAL A 124 -8.78 -2.84 0.96
C VAL A 124 -9.14 -2.66 2.44
N GLU A 125 -8.16 -2.31 3.29
CA GLU A 125 -8.39 -1.99 4.70
C GLU A 125 -9.29 -0.74 4.86
N MET A 126 -9.08 0.31 4.04
CA MET A 126 -9.92 1.51 4.06
C MET A 126 -11.37 1.19 3.68
N ILE A 127 -11.59 0.42 2.61
CA ILE A 127 -12.92 0.01 2.13
C ILE A 127 -13.62 -0.84 3.20
N SER A 128 -12.93 -1.85 3.72
CA SER A 128 -13.49 -2.79 4.71
C SER A 128 -13.93 -2.10 5.98
N ASN A 129 -13.22 -1.03 6.38
CA ASN A 129 -13.53 -0.26 7.57
C ASN A 129 -14.30 1.04 7.27
N GLN A 130 -14.75 1.24 6.03
CA GLN A 130 -15.49 2.43 5.57
C GLN A 130 -14.77 3.75 5.93
N ILE A 131 -13.45 3.75 5.82
CA ILE A 131 -12.58 4.89 6.04
C ILE A 131 -12.50 5.69 4.73
N LEU A 132 -12.77 7.00 4.78
CA LEU A 132 -12.92 7.88 3.60
C LEU A 132 -14.18 7.54 2.77
N ASP A 133 -14.12 7.72 1.45
CA ASP A 133 -15.23 7.53 0.50
C ASP A 133 -14.75 6.88 -0.81
N GLN A 134 -15.71 6.45 -1.64
CA GLN A 134 -15.44 5.77 -2.91
C GLN A 134 -14.55 6.56 -3.86
N THR A 135 -14.68 7.88 -3.88
CA THR A 135 -13.86 8.74 -4.74
C THR A 135 -12.40 8.65 -4.34
N ASN A 136 -12.09 8.68 -3.05
CA ASN A 136 -10.71 8.55 -2.56
C ASN A 136 -10.14 7.14 -2.80
N TRP A 137 -10.95 6.09 -2.63
CA TRP A 137 -10.52 4.72 -2.91
C TRP A 137 -10.19 4.51 -4.39
N ASN A 138 -11.04 5.02 -5.28
CA ASN A 138 -10.79 4.94 -6.72
C ASN A 138 -9.54 5.72 -7.11
N ARG A 139 -9.33 6.91 -6.53
CA ARG A 139 -8.10 7.68 -6.76
C ARG A 139 -6.85 6.92 -6.34
N LEU A 140 -6.83 6.28 -5.17
CA LEU A 140 -5.68 5.47 -4.76
C LEU A 140 -5.44 4.29 -5.71
N ARG A 141 -6.50 3.57 -6.10
CA ARG A 141 -6.37 2.45 -7.04
C ARG A 141 -5.88 2.88 -8.41
N GLU A 142 -6.57 3.84 -9.03
CA GLU A 142 -6.30 4.23 -10.41
C GLU A 142 -5.02 5.06 -10.54
N GLN A 143 -4.77 5.98 -9.60
CA GLN A 143 -3.68 6.94 -9.74
C GLN A 143 -2.37 6.47 -9.10
N VAL A 144 -2.43 5.50 -8.17
CA VAL A 144 -1.27 4.97 -7.46
C VAL A 144 -1.07 3.49 -7.78
N VAL A 145 -2.00 2.60 -7.44
CA VAL A 145 -1.82 1.14 -7.61
C VAL A 145 -1.62 0.77 -9.07
N ALA A 146 -2.58 1.12 -9.94
CA ALA A 146 -2.51 0.83 -11.37
C ALA A 146 -1.31 1.53 -12.04
N ALA A 147 -0.92 2.71 -11.55
CA ALA A 147 0.25 3.42 -12.05
C ALA A 147 1.57 2.69 -11.69
N LEU A 148 1.69 2.17 -10.46
CA LEU A 148 2.84 1.35 -10.04
C LEU A 148 2.91 0.04 -10.82
N GLU A 149 1.76 -0.61 -11.05
CA GLU A 149 1.67 -1.82 -11.88
C GLU A 149 2.08 -1.56 -13.34
N GLY A 150 1.69 -0.41 -13.89
CA GLY A 150 2.13 0.06 -15.21
C GLY A 150 3.65 0.20 -15.27
N VAL A 151 4.24 0.94 -14.32
CA VAL A 151 5.69 1.13 -14.23
C VAL A 151 6.43 -0.21 -14.13
N GLY A 152 5.92 -1.15 -13.34
CA GLY A 152 6.48 -2.48 -13.19
C GLY A 152 6.43 -3.34 -14.46
N SER A 153 5.32 -3.29 -15.19
CA SER A 153 5.12 -4.15 -16.36
C SER A 153 5.80 -3.62 -17.63
N GLU A 154 5.80 -2.31 -17.85
CA GLU A 154 6.27 -1.71 -19.11
C GLU A 154 7.60 -0.96 -18.97
N GLU A 155 7.67 0.08 -18.14
CA GLU A 155 8.82 0.98 -18.07
C GLU A 155 10.06 0.28 -17.50
N LEU A 156 9.91 -0.44 -16.38
CA LEU A 156 11.02 -1.16 -15.75
C LEU A 156 11.51 -2.33 -16.61
N THR A 157 10.61 -2.98 -17.35
CA THR A 157 11.01 -4.02 -18.30
C THR A 157 11.86 -3.45 -19.42
N ARG A 158 11.47 -2.29 -19.97
CA ARG A 158 12.27 -1.56 -20.98
C ARG A 158 13.62 -1.08 -20.42
N ALA A 159 13.63 -0.53 -19.20
CA ALA A 159 14.85 -0.07 -18.55
C ALA A 159 15.83 -1.22 -18.27
N LEU A 160 15.33 -2.38 -17.83
CA LEU A 160 16.14 -3.58 -17.65
C LEU A 160 16.77 -4.04 -18.97
N GLN A 161 15.97 -4.14 -20.04
CA GLN A 161 16.48 -4.54 -21.36
C GLN A 161 17.56 -3.59 -21.89
N ALA A 162 17.34 -2.28 -21.75
CA ALA A 162 18.32 -1.28 -22.17
C ALA A 162 19.62 -1.36 -21.34
N ALA A 163 19.50 -1.54 -20.02
CA ALA A 163 20.65 -1.71 -19.14
C ALA A 163 21.45 -3.00 -19.45
N GLU A 164 20.76 -4.11 -19.76
CA GLU A 164 21.40 -5.36 -20.17
C GLU A 164 22.13 -5.20 -21.51
N ALA A 165 21.53 -4.53 -22.49
CA ALA A 165 22.16 -4.25 -23.78
C ALA A 165 23.43 -3.39 -23.61
N ALA A 166 23.38 -2.34 -22.80
CA ALA A 166 24.53 -1.49 -22.51
C ALA A 166 25.66 -2.27 -21.79
N GLN A 167 25.31 -3.14 -20.83
CA GLN A 167 26.28 -4.00 -20.14
C GLN A 167 26.98 -4.97 -21.11
N VAL A 168 26.25 -5.57 -22.04
CA VAL A 168 26.82 -6.50 -23.04
C VAL A 168 27.74 -5.76 -24.01
N ALA A 169 27.32 -4.57 -24.48
CA ALA A 169 28.10 -3.76 -25.40
C ALA A 169 29.43 -3.29 -24.81
N GLN A 170 29.47 -3.05 -23.50
CA GLN A 170 30.70 -2.72 -22.78
C GLN A 170 31.80 -3.77 -22.97
N ALA A 171 31.43 -5.06 -23.02
CA ALA A 171 32.38 -6.16 -23.17
C ALA A 171 32.65 -6.54 -24.63
N SER A 172 31.64 -6.42 -25.50
CA SER A 172 31.65 -7.05 -26.83
C SER A 172 31.55 -6.08 -28.01
N GLU A 173 30.97 -4.88 -27.81
CA GLU A 173 30.63 -3.95 -28.89
C GLU A 173 30.92 -2.48 -28.49
N PRO A 174 32.21 -2.09 -28.34
CA PRO A 174 32.58 -0.76 -27.84
C PRO A 174 32.06 0.40 -28.70
N GLU A 175 31.87 0.17 -30.00
CA GLU A 175 31.36 1.17 -30.94
C GLU A 175 29.86 1.49 -30.72
N ALA A 176 29.09 0.50 -30.24
CA ALA A 176 27.66 0.65 -29.95
C ALA A 176 27.39 1.16 -28.53
N LEU A 177 28.38 1.04 -27.62
CA LEU A 177 28.25 1.40 -26.21
C LEU A 177 27.71 2.82 -25.99
N PRO A 178 28.17 3.89 -26.70
CA PRO A 178 27.66 5.23 -26.44
C PRO A 178 26.16 5.38 -26.62
N GLN A 179 25.60 4.77 -27.68
CA GLN A 179 24.17 4.82 -27.96
C GLN A 179 23.39 3.99 -26.93
N LEU A 180 23.82 2.74 -26.68
CA LEU A 180 23.12 1.84 -25.77
C LEU A 180 23.15 2.33 -24.31
N SER A 181 24.26 2.94 -23.89
CA SER A 181 24.40 3.58 -22.58
C SER A 181 23.46 4.78 -22.44
N GLN A 182 23.29 5.56 -23.51
CA GLN A 182 22.34 6.67 -23.56
C GLN A 182 20.88 6.18 -23.52
N ASP A 183 20.55 5.12 -24.27
CA ASP A 183 19.21 4.52 -24.26
C ASP A 183 18.85 3.98 -22.86
N ALA A 184 19.81 3.33 -22.18
CA ALA A 184 19.66 2.87 -20.80
C ALA A 184 19.47 4.04 -19.83
N ALA A 185 20.22 5.13 -19.99
CA ALA A 185 20.07 6.33 -19.19
C ALA A 185 18.69 6.99 -19.36
N ASP A 186 18.18 7.06 -20.60
CA ASP A 186 16.88 7.65 -20.89
C ASP A 186 15.75 6.78 -20.35
N ALA A 187 15.88 5.45 -20.41
CA ALA A 187 14.92 4.52 -19.81
C ALA A 187 14.87 4.65 -18.27
N ALA A 188 16.03 4.69 -17.60
CA ALA A 188 16.13 4.91 -16.14
C ALA A 188 15.52 6.27 -15.74
N ARG A 189 15.78 7.33 -16.52
CA ARG A 189 15.19 8.66 -16.30
C ARG A 189 13.66 8.65 -16.46
N ALA A 190 13.14 7.88 -17.41
CA ALA A 190 11.71 7.73 -17.60
C ALA A 190 11.05 7.05 -16.38
N VAL A 191 11.68 6.00 -15.83
CA VAL A 191 11.25 5.36 -14.58
C VAL A 191 11.25 6.37 -13.43
N ALA A 192 12.35 7.11 -13.22
CA ALA A 192 12.46 8.12 -12.18
C ALA A 192 11.36 9.19 -12.26
N LEU A 193 11.06 9.67 -13.47
CA LEU A 193 9.99 10.64 -13.72
C LEU A 193 8.61 10.07 -13.37
N ARG A 194 8.32 8.83 -13.78
CA ARG A 194 7.06 8.17 -13.42
C ARG A 194 6.90 7.96 -11.92
N LEU A 195 7.95 7.53 -11.24
CA LEU A 195 7.92 7.37 -9.79
C LEU A 195 7.66 8.70 -9.07
N ARG A 196 8.25 9.80 -9.53
CA ARG A 196 7.95 11.15 -9.01
C ARG A 196 6.49 11.54 -9.19
N GLU A 197 5.93 11.33 -10.38
CA GLU A 197 4.52 11.63 -10.64
C GLU A 197 3.59 10.84 -9.70
N ILE A 198 3.91 9.57 -9.42
CA ILE A 198 3.17 8.72 -8.49
C ILE A 198 3.30 9.23 -7.06
N VAL A 199 4.52 9.53 -6.61
CA VAL A 199 4.80 10.11 -5.29
C VAL A 199 3.99 11.40 -5.06
N GLU A 200 3.95 12.29 -6.05
CA GLU A 200 3.16 13.52 -5.95
C GLU A 200 1.67 13.26 -5.84
N ARG A 201 1.15 12.25 -6.56
CA ARG A 201 -0.26 11.83 -6.45
C ARG A 201 -0.55 11.27 -5.06
N MET A 202 0.35 10.45 -4.51
CA MET A 202 0.23 9.93 -3.14
C MET A 202 0.17 11.08 -2.13
N GLY A 203 1.08 12.05 -2.21
CA GLY A 203 1.09 13.21 -1.32
C GLY A 203 -0.21 14.02 -1.35
N ARG A 204 -0.76 14.29 -2.54
CA ARG A 204 -2.05 15.00 -2.67
C ARG A 204 -3.22 14.25 -2.04
N ILE A 205 -3.22 12.91 -2.13
CA ILE A 205 -4.27 12.08 -1.54
C ILE A 205 -4.13 12.03 -0.01
N GLU A 206 -2.90 11.89 0.50
CA GLU A 206 -2.59 11.94 1.94
C GLU A 206 -3.08 13.26 2.56
N GLU A 207 -2.73 14.40 1.94
CA GLU A 207 -3.14 15.73 2.40
C GLU A 207 -4.67 15.88 2.42
N LEU A 208 -5.35 15.47 1.34
CA LEU A 208 -6.81 15.53 1.27
C LEU A 208 -7.46 14.66 2.36
N ALA A 209 -6.96 13.44 2.56
CA ALA A 209 -7.46 12.52 3.56
C ALA A 209 -7.29 13.10 4.97
N GLU A 210 -6.16 13.75 5.26
CA GLU A 210 -5.92 14.41 6.53
C GLU A 210 -6.88 15.59 6.77
N VAL A 211 -7.07 16.46 5.77
CA VAL A 211 -8.01 17.60 5.87
C VAL A 211 -9.44 17.12 6.11
N VAL A 212 -9.89 16.09 5.38
CA VAL A 212 -11.22 15.48 5.56
C VAL A 212 -11.36 14.89 6.97
N ALA A 213 -10.31 14.25 7.49
CA ALA A 213 -10.31 13.72 8.85
C ALA A 213 -10.46 14.82 9.90
N GLN A 214 -9.70 15.92 9.76
CA GLN A 214 -9.77 17.06 10.66
C GLN A 214 -11.16 17.72 10.65
N LEU A 215 -11.76 17.90 9.47
CA LEU A 215 -13.12 18.43 9.32
C LEU A 215 -14.16 17.52 9.99
N LYS A 216 -14.10 16.20 9.76
CA LYS A 216 -15.01 15.24 10.41
C LYS A 216 -14.89 15.28 11.94
N ARG A 217 -13.68 15.48 12.47
CA ARG A 217 -13.45 15.67 13.91
C ARG A 217 -14.08 16.95 14.45
N ILE A 218 -13.94 18.07 13.75
CA ILE A 218 -14.55 19.36 14.13
C ILE A 218 -16.07 19.25 14.14
N ILE A 219 -16.67 18.68 13.10
CA ILE A 219 -18.14 18.50 13.00
C ILE A 219 -18.66 17.62 14.16
N ARG A 220 -17.96 16.54 14.51
CA ARG A 220 -18.32 15.70 15.66
C ARG A 220 -18.28 16.48 16.96
N LYS A 221 -17.21 17.24 17.22
CA LYS A 221 -17.11 18.10 18.41
C LYS A 221 -18.21 19.15 18.47
N GLN A 222 -18.55 19.79 17.34
CA GLN A 222 -19.64 20.76 17.28
C GLN A 222 -21.00 20.11 17.62
N ARG A 223 -21.29 18.91 17.10
CA ARG A 223 -22.51 18.18 17.44
C ARG A 223 -22.56 17.81 18.92
N GLU A 224 -21.47 17.31 19.49
CA GLU A 224 -21.37 16.99 20.91
C GLU A 224 -21.59 18.23 21.80
N LEU A 225 -21.02 19.37 21.41
CA LEU A 225 -21.22 20.64 22.11
C LEU A 225 -22.69 21.09 22.04
N LEU A 226 -23.30 21.06 20.85
CA LEU A 226 -24.71 21.41 20.68
C LEU A 226 -25.64 20.49 21.50
N ASP A 227 -25.36 19.19 21.55
CA ASP A 227 -26.12 18.23 22.35
C ASP A 227 -25.93 18.45 23.86
N LYS A 228 -24.72 18.78 24.31
CA LYS A 228 -24.46 19.17 25.71
C LYS A 228 -25.22 20.45 26.09
N THR A 229 -25.12 21.50 25.28
CA THR A 229 -25.82 22.76 25.53
C THR A 229 -27.34 22.61 25.48
N ARG A 230 -27.88 21.73 24.61
CA ARG A 230 -29.32 21.40 24.60
C ARG A 230 -29.76 20.67 25.86
N LYS A 231 -28.94 19.75 26.39
CA LYS A 231 -29.23 19.04 27.65
C LYS A 231 -29.16 19.98 28.86
N GLU A 232 -28.24 20.94 28.87
CA GLU A 232 -28.09 21.93 29.94
C GLU A 232 -29.19 23.01 29.93
N ARG A 233 -29.77 23.34 28.77
CA ARG A 233 -30.89 24.29 28.65
C ARG A 233 -32.28 23.67 28.77
N GLY A 234 -32.36 22.33 28.74
CA GLY A 234 -33.60 21.56 28.90
C GLY A 234 -33.86 21.08 30.33
N GLN A 235 -33.02 21.49 31.28
CA GLN A 235 -33.24 21.44 32.73
C GLN A 235 -33.54 22.84 33.23
#